data_AF-M0L5Q1-F1
#
_entry.id   AF-M0L5Q1-F1
#
_cell.length_a   1.000
_cell.length_b   1.000
_cell.length_c   1.000
_cell.angle_alpha   90.00
_cell.angle_beta   90.00
_cell.angle_gamma   90.00
#
_symmetry.space_group_name_H-M   'P 1'
#
loop_
_entity.id
_entity.type
_entity.pdbx_description
1 polymer ?
#
loop_
_entity_poly.entity_id
_entity_poly.type
_entity_poly.pdbx_seq_one_letter_code
_entity_poly.pdbx_strand_id
1 'polypeptide(L)'
;MSRTGLGRFGVMPPTIVREPTRDSDDIPICPECGHPVANSKGSQRIEKPDLVNVVLAASFDELVTFGWSCDRHPYEVVMPMRAGGSDAGAMIDGWTGVELRFTDEHVRHVPVPEREVSEHVQ
;
A
#
# COMPACT_ATOMS: atom_id res chain seq x y z
N MET A 1 8.62 16.69 9.77
CA MET A 1 7.56 17.62 10.19
C MET A 1 6.83 17.02 11.40
N SER A 2 6.48 17.85 12.37
CA SER A 2 5.99 17.43 13.69
C SER A 2 4.69 16.62 13.59
N ARG A 3 4.73 15.37 14.07
CA ARG A 3 3.60 14.45 14.25
C ARG A 3 2.57 15.10 15.19
N THR A 4 1.50 15.68 14.65
CA THR A 4 0.56 16.51 15.41
C THR A 4 -0.35 15.70 16.33
N GLY A 5 -0.31 16.02 17.62
CA GLY A 5 -1.43 15.97 18.58
C GLY A 5 -1.90 14.60 19.08
N LEU A 6 -2.23 13.67 18.19
CA LEU A 6 -2.82 12.36 18.53
C LEU A 6 -1.77 11.27 18.76
N GLY A 7 -0.59 11.42 18.15
CA GLY A 7 0.53 10.51 18.37
C GLY A 7 0.96 10.41 19.84
N ARG A 8 0.76 11.47 20.65
CA ARG A 8 1.01 11.44 22.11
C ARG A 8 0.09 10.49 22.89
N PHE A 9 -1.02 10.08 22.28
CA PHE A 9 -1.97 9.12 22.82
C PHE A 9 -1.82 7.73 22.17
N GLY A 10 -0.74 7.50 21.41
CA GLY A 10 -0.51 6.23 20.70
C GLY A 10 -1.39 6.04 19.47
N VAL A 11 -2.10 7.08 19.01
CA VAL A 11 -2.91 7.01 17.79
C VAL A 11 -2.02 7.30 16.59
N MET A 12 -1.70 6.26 15.83
CA MET A 12 -1.06 6.36 14.52
C MET A 12 -2.10 6.70 13.46
N PRO A 13 -1.84 7.71 12.59
CA PRO A 13 -2.69 7.93 11.44
C PRO A 13 -2.62 6.70 10.52
N PRO A 14 -3.75 6.26 9.93
CA PRO A 14 -3.74 5.12 9.02
C PRO A 14 -2.91 5.44 7.78
N THR A 15 -2.28 4.42 7.19
CA THR A 15 -1.66 4.56 5.86
C THR A 15 -2.76 4.83 4.84
N ILE A 16 -2.62 5.91 4.08
CA ILE A 16 -3.54 6.23 3.00
C ILE A 16 -3.10 5.45 1.75
N VAL A 17 -3.97 4.62 1.21
CA VAL A 17 -3.65 3.79 0.05
C VAL A 17 -4.37 4.35 -1.18
N ARG A 18 -3.59 4.74 -2.17
CA ARG A 18 -4.10 5.32 -3.43
C ARG A 18 -3.62 4.54 -4.63
N GLU A 19 -4.35 4.68 -5.72
CA GLU A 19 -3.92 4.16 -7.00
C GLU A 19 -2.72 4.97 -7.52
N PRO A 20 -1.65 4.32 -8.04
CA PRO A 20 -0.55 5.02 -8.66
C PRO A 20 -1.03 5.95 -9.78
N THR A 21 -0.55 7.19 -9.76
CA THR A 21 -0.86 8.20 -10.78
C THR A 21 0.44 8.74 -11.37
N ARG A 22 0.36 9.27 -12.59
CA ARG A 22 1.49 9.86 -13.31
C ARG A 22 1.14 11.26 -13.81
N ASP A 23 2.15 12.09 -13.98
CA ASP A 23 2.02 13.39 -14.63
C ASP A 23 2.05 13.29 -16.17
N SER A 24 2.09 14.43 -16.86
CA SER A 24 2.15 14.49 -18.32
C SER A 24 3.43 13.93 -18.94
N ASP A 25 4.50 13.82 -18.16
CA ASP A 25 5.80 13.28 -18.59
C ASP A 25 5.94 11.79 -18.21
N ASP A 26 4.84 11.14 -17.85
CA ASP A 26 4.77 9.75 -17.36
C ASP A 26 5.55 9.52 -16.05
N ILE A 27 5.84 10.56 -15.26
CA ILE A 27 6.55 10.41 -13.99
C ILE A 27 5.55 9.99 -12.90
N PRO A 28 5.83 8.93 -12.10
CA PRO A 28 5.01 8.61 -10.94
C PRO A 28 4.94 9.77 -9.95
N ILE A 29 3.72 10.20 -9.62
CA ILE A 29 3.44 11.30 -8.69
C ILE A 29 2.53 10.83 -7.56
N CYS A 30 2.60 11.50 -6.42
CA CYS A 30 1.65 11.34 -5.34
C CYS A 30 0.27 11.88 -5.76
N PRO A 31 -0.81 11.06 -5.72
CA PRO A 31 -2.16 11.52 -6.06
C PRO A 31 -2.73 12.60 -5.14
N GLU A 32 -2.18 12.75 -3.93
CA GLU A 32 -2.65 13.72 -2.93
C GLU A 32 -2.02 15.11 -3.07
N CYS A 33 -0.75 15.20 -3.50
CA CYS A 33 -0.03 16.49 -3.57
C CYS A 33 0.69 16.76 -4.91
N GLY A 34 0.68 15.82 -5.86
CA GLY A 34 1.35 15.94 -7.15
C GLY A 34 2.88 15.86 -7.10
N HIS A 35 3.48 15.56 -5.93
CA HIS A 35 4.94 15.46 -5.83
C HIS A 35 5.47 14.22 -6.55
N PRO A 36 6.58 14.31 -7.31
CA PRO A 36 7.23 13.14 -7.90
C PRO A 36 7.68 12.14 -6.84
N VAL A 37 7.32 10.86 -7.04
CA VAL A 37 7.67 9.76 -6.13
C VAL A 37 8.53 8.70 -6.80
N ALA A 38 9.03 8.93 -8.02
CA ALA A 38 9.81 7.94 -8.79
C ALA A 38 10.96 7.30 -7.98
N ASN A 39 11.64 8.09 -7.14
CA ASN A 39 12.77 7.65 -6.30
C ASN A 39 12.36 6.78 -5.10
N SER A 40 11.08 6.73 -4.76
CA SER A 40 10.56 5.93 -3.64
C SER A 40 10.20 4.50 -4.06
N LYS A 41 10.41 4.12 -5.33
CA LYS A 41 9.96 2.82 -5.85
C LYS A 41 10.64 1.69 -5.08
N GLY A 42 9.86 0.78 -4.51
CA GLY A 42 10.38 -0.31 -3.70
C GLY A 42 9.30 -1.02 -2.90
N SER A 43 9.74 -1.76 -1.88
CA SER A 43 8.81 -2.36 -0.92
C SER A 43 8.28 -1.28 0.02
N GLN A 44 6.96 -1.22 0.16
CA GLN A 44 6.24 -0.28 1.02
C GLN A 44 5.44 -1.05 2.07
N ARG A 45 5.11 -0.38 3.17
CA ARG A 45 4.36 -0.96 4.27
C ARG A 45 3.03 -0.23 4.43
N ILE A 46 1.96 -1.00 4.60
CA ILE A 46 0.63 -0.50 4.85
C ILE A 46 0.24 -0.90 6.26
N GLU A 47 0.18 0.08 7.15
CA GLU A 47 -0.23 -0.11 8.54
C GLU A 47 -1.76 -0.27 8.59
N LYS A 48 -2.23 -1.32 9.25
CA LYS A 48 -3.65 -1.68 9.41
C LYS A 48 -4.40 -1.71 8.07
N PRO A 49 -4.01 -2.62 7.17
CA PRO A 49 -4.59 -2.70 5.82
C PRO A 49 -6.10 -3.04 5.88
N ASP A 50 -6.91 -2.40 5.03
CA ASP A 50 -8.32 -2.77 4.84
C ASP A 50 -8.44 -3.92 3.82
N LEU A 51 -8.13 -5.14 4.29
CA LEU A 51 -8.19 -6.36 3.47
C LEU A 51 -9.63 -6.86 3.34
N VAL A 52 -10.02 -7.26 2.13
CA VAL A 52 -11.37 -7.80 1.87
C VAL A 52 -11.57 -9.17 2.51
N ASN A 53 -10.52 -10.00 2.51
CA ASN A 53 -10.56 -11.30 3.17
C ASN A 53 -10.41 -11.11 4.69
N VAL A 54 -11.48 -11.44 5.43
CA VAL A 54 -11.56 -11.24 6.88
C VAL A 54 -10.53 -12.06 7.67
N VAL A 55 -10.17 -13.26 7.20
CA VAL A 55 -9.16 -14.10 7.86
C VAL A 55 -7.79 -13.44 7.72
N LEU A 56 -7.45 -12.96 6.52
CA LEU A 56 -6.24 -12.19 6.30
C LEU A 56 -6.28 -10.87 7.09
N ALA A 57 -7.38 -10.13 7.07
CA ALA A 57 -7.52 -8.87 7.80
C ALA A 57 -7.24 -9.03 9.31
N ALA A 58 -7.61 -10.16 9.90
CA ALA A 58 -7.38 -10.45 11.31
C ALA A 58 -5.92 -10.84 11.63
N SER A 59 -5.15 -11.30 10.64
CA SER A 59 -3.78 -11.78 10.82
C SER A 59 -2.70 -10.72 10.52
N PHE A 60 -3.06 -9.59 9.88
CA PHE A 60 -2.08 -8.58 9.45
C PHE A 60 -2.28 -7.23 10.14
N ASP A 61 -1.33 -6.88 11.02
CA ASP A 61 -1.20 -5.50 11.52
C ASP A 61 -0.47 -4.59 10.51
N GLU A 62 0.44 -5.14 9.70
CA GLU A 62 1.23 -4.47 8.66
C GLU A 62 1.23 -5.34 7.40
N LEU A 63 0.96 -4.76 6.21
CA LEU A 63 1.06 -5.45 4.92
C LEU A 63 2.22 -4.89 4.10
N VAL A 64 3.13 -5.76 3.66
CA VAL A 64 4.20 -5.40 2.72
C VAL A 64 3.68 -5.49 1.29
N THR A 65 3.90 -4.45 0.50
CA THR A 65 3.57 -4.41 -0.93
C THR A 65 4.71 -3.81 -1.75
N PHE A 66 4.63 -3.88 -3.08
CA PHE A 66 5.58 -3.23 -3.98
C PHE A 66 4.95 -2.03 -4.68
N GLY A 67 5.62 -0.89 -4.67
CA GLY A 67 5.13 0.33 -5.31
C GLY A 67 5.87 1.57 -4.87
N TRP A 68 5.14 2.67 -4.73
CA TRP A 68 5.68 3.97 -4.33
C TRP A 68 5.07 4.44 -3.01
N SER A 69 5.70 5.43 -2.38
CA SER A 69 5.24 6.07 -1.16
C SER A 69 5.50 7.57 -1.21
N CYS A 70 4.70 8.34 -0.47
CA CYS A 70 4.91 9.76 -0.27
C CYS A 70 4.85 10.08 1.23
N ASP A 71 5.88 10.75 1.73
CA ASP A 71 6.09 11.10 3.14
C ASP A 71 5.94 12.61 3.40
N ARG A 72 5.52 13.39 2.40
CA ARG A 72 5.33 14.85 2.51
C ARG A 72 4.06 15.23 3.27
N HIS A 73 3.23 14.25 3.60
CA HIS A 73 1.99 14.39 4.34
C HIS A 73 2.23 14.08 5.83
N PRO A 74 1.33 14.51 6.74
CA PRO A 74 1.39 14.10 8.15
C PRO A 74 1.09 12.59 8.36
N TYR A 75 0.72 11.89 7.30
CA TYR A 75 0.49 10.46 7.18
C TYR A 75 1.26 9.92 5.97
N GLU A 76 1.45 8.62 5.88
CA GLU A 76 2.06 8.00 4.71
C GLU A 76 1.02 7.75 3.62
N VAL A 77 1.35 8.09 2.38
CA VAL A 77 0.54 7.73 1.21
C VAL A 77 1.27 6.62 0.46
N VAL A 78 0.70 5.42 0.41
CA VAL A 78 1.25 4.29 -0.34
C VAL A 78 0.49 4.12 -1.64
N MET A 79 1.22 3.89 -2.73
CA MET A 79 0.71 3.66 -4.06
C MET A 79 1.20 2.30 -4.56
N PRO A 80 0.48 1.20 -4.25
CA PRO A 80 0.87 -0.14 -4.66
C PRO A 80 0.83 -0.27 -6.19
N MET A 81 1.80 -0.97 -6.77
CA MET A 81 1.69 -1.40 -8.16
C MET A 81 0.46 -2.31 -8.32
N ARG A 82 -0.08 -2.38 -9.54
CA ARG A 82 -1.18 -3.30 -9.83
C ARG A 82 -0.61 -4.71 -10.01
N ALA A 83 -1.18 -5.68 -9.29
CA ALA A 83 -0.78 -7.09 -9.40
C ALA A 83 -1.22 -7.74 -10.72
N GLY A 84 -2.31 -7.24 -11.33
CA GLY A 84 -2.90 -7.81 -12.55
C GLY A 84 -3.88 -8.97 -12.31
N GLY A 85 -4.00 -9.42 -11.06
CA GLY A 85 -4.86 -10.54 -10.64
C GLY A 85 -4.39 -11.11 -9.30
N SER A 86 -4.99 -12.21 -8.85
CA SER A 86 -4.60 -12.94 -7.64
C SER A 86 -3.27 -13.70 -7.78
N ASP A 87 -2.89 -14.03 -9.01
CA ASP A 87 -1.59 -14.63 -9.35
C ASP A 87 -0.45 -13.61 -9.41
N ALA A 88 -0.76 -12.32 -9.27
CA ALA A 88 0.17 -11.22 -9.46
C ALA A 88 1.00 -11.33 -10.75
N GLY A 89 0.39 -11.76 -11.87
CA GLY A 89 1.09 -12.06 -13.12
C GLY A 89 1.91 -10.92 -13.76
N ALA A 90 1.79 -9.69 -13.25
CA ALA A 90 2.65 -8.56 -13.63
C ALA A 90 3.96 -8.46 -12.82
N MET A 91 4.17 -9.34 -11.84
CA MET A 91 5.32 -9.38 -10.93
C MET A 91 6.25 -10.57 -11.27
N ILE A 92 7.46 -10.55 -10.70
CA ILE A 92 8.34 -11.73 -10.71
C ILE A 92 7.78 -12.84 -9.80
N ASP A 93 8.28 -14.07 -9.96
CA ASP A 93 7.92 -15.20 -9.11
C ASP A 93 8.08 -14.87 -7.61
N GLY A 94 7.17 -15.44 -6.79
CA GLY A 94 7.16 -15.26 -5.33
C GLY A 94 6.28 -14.12 -4.82
N TRP A 95 5.45 -13.53 -5.69
CA TRP A 95 4.43 -12.54 -5.33
C TRP A 95 3.03 -13.11 -5.58
N THR A 96 2.07 -12.70 -4.77
CA THR A 96 0.64 -13.00 -4.93
C THR A 96 -0.19 -11.72 -4.85
N GLY A 97 -1.37 -11.73 -5.47
CA GLY A 97 -2.29 -10.62 -5.46
C GLY A 97 -3.25 -10.74 -4.28
N VAL A 98 -3.25 -9.73 -3.40
CA VAL A 98 -4.20 -9.64 -2.27
C VAL A 98 -5.21 -8.54 -2.55
N GLU A 99 -6.49 -8.81 -2.29
CA GLU A 99 -7.56 -7.82 -2.38
C GLU A 99 -7.50 -6.83 -1.20
N LEU A 100 -7.18 -5.59 -1.53
CA LEU A 100 -7.10 -4.46 -0.62
C LEU A 100 -8.13 -3.41 -1.03
N ARG A 101 -8.89 -2.88 -0.08
CA ARG A 101 -9.74 -1.71 -0.29
C ARG A 101 -8.88 -0.45 -0.15
N PHE A 102 -8.93 0.38 -1.18
CA PHE A 102 -8.19 1.64 -1.21
C PHE A 102 -9.02 2.75 -0.57
N THR A 103 -8.41 3.90 -0.27
CA THR A 103 -9.11 5.06 0.32
C THR A 103 -10.15 5.70 -0.62
N ASP A 104 -10.26 5.22 -1.86
CA ASP A 104 -11.35 5.57 -2.79
C ASP A 104 -12.49 4.53 -2.80
N GLU A 105 -12.55 3.65 -1.80
CA GLU A 105 -13.52 2.56 -1.60
C GLU A 105 -13.50 1.45 -2.66
N HIS A 106 -12.59 1.52 -3.64
CA HIS A 106 -12.47 0.48 -4.65
C HIS A 106 -11.51 -0.63 -4.18
N VAL A 107 -11.92 -1.87 -4.42
CA VAL A 107 -11.11 -3.06 -4.15
C VAL A 107 -10.19 -3.32 -5.34
N ARG A 108 -8.90 -3.52 -5.05
CA ARG A 108 -7.90 -3.83 -6.07
C ARG A 108 -6.94 -4.90 -5.58
N HIS A 109 -6.40 -5.67 -6.51
CA HIS A 109 -5.32 -6.62 -6.22
C HIS A 109 -3.98 -5.88 -6.15
N VAL A 110 -3.33 -5.99 -4.99
CA VAL A 110 -1.98 -5.47 -4.74
C VAL A 110 -0.98 -6.60 -4.60
N PRO A 111 0.26 -6.44 -5.10
CA PRO A 111 1.26 -7.47 -5.00
C PRO A 111 1.80 -7.53 -3.58
N VAL A 112 1.80 -8.71 -3.00
CA VAL A 112 2.32 -9.03 -1.67
C VAL A 112 3.25 -10.24 -1.81
N PRO A 113 4.38 -10.33 -1.09
CA PRO A 113 5.20 -11.53 -1.12
C PRO A 113 4.38 -12.76 -0.69
N GLU A 114 4.38 -13.82 -1.49
CA GLU A 114 3.56 -15.02 -1.25
C GLU A 114 3.84 -15.66 0.12
N ARG A 115 5.10 -15.57 0.57
CA ARG A 115 5.54 -16.05 1.86
C ARG A 115 4.83 -15.36 3.04
N GLU A 116 4.64 -14.05 2.96
CA GLU A 116 3.94 -13.28 4.01
C GLU A 116 2.49 -13.78 4.15
N VAL A 117 1.81 -14.01 3.03
CA VAL A 117 0.43 -14.52 3.01
C VAL A 117 0.36 -15.95 3.53
N SER A 118 1.27 -16.82 3.12
CA SER A 118 1.27 -18.24 3.48
C SER A 118 1.53 -18.51 4.97
N GLU A 119 2.36 -17.68 5.61
CA GLU A 119 2.68 -17.81 7.04
C GLU A 119 1.51 -17.43 7.97
N HIS A 120 0.55 -16.63 7.48
CA HIS A 120 -0.55 -16.07 8.27
C HIS A 120 -1.92 -16.76 8.06
N VAL A 121 -1.99 -17.78 7.19
CA VAL A 121 -3.23 -18.52 6.81
C VAL A 121 -3.19 -20.00 7.24
N GLN A 122 -2.19 -20.43 8.01
CA GLN A 122 -2.14 -21.79 8.59
C GLN A 122 -2.98 -21.96 9.85
#